data_AF-A0A7V2IKU6-F1
#
_entry.id   AF-A0A7V2IKU6-F1
#
_cell.length_a   1.000
_cell.length_b   1.000
_cell.length_c   1.000
_cell.angle_alpha   90.00
_cell.angle_beta   90.00
_cell.angle_gamma   90.00
#
_symmetry.space_group_name_H-M   'P 1'
#
loop_
_entity.id
_entity.type
_entity.pdbx_description
1 polymer ?
#
loop_
_entity_poly.entity_id
_entity_poly.type
_entity_poly.pdbx_seq_one_letter_code
_entity_poly.pdbx_strand_id
1 'polypeptide(L)'
;MAGGEKTMILIRLYEGAIRFLCEGVEALEAGAPAVFAEKLGRAQSVLDELDALVDPSGSVLAADLHDLYAFMARHLHQAGEQQDAAAAREVAGLLEELNHGFRFVAGGQADSGAT
;
A
#
# COMPACT_ATOMS: atom_id res chain seq x y z
N MET A 1 -19.26 -4.22 17.40
CA MET A 1 -19.26 -3.69 16.02
C MET A 1 -18.06 -2.74 15.77
N ALA A 2 -16.86 -3.03 16.30
CA ALA A 2 -15.69 -2.13 16.20
C ALA A 2 -14.56 -2.62 15.25
N GLY A 3 -14.78 -3.76 14.57
CA GLY A 3 -13.81 -4.35 13.64
C GLY A 3 -13.90 -3.78 12.21
N GLY A 4 -15.11 -3.59 11.69
CA GLY A 4 -15.32 -3.16 10.31
C GLY A 4 -14.86 -1.74 10.01
N GLU A 5 -14.94 -0.82 10.97
CA GLU A 5 -14.45 0.57 10.80
C GLU A 5 -12.93 0.62 10.60
N LYS A 6 -12.17 -0.21 11.34
CA LYS A 6 -10.71 -0.29 11.24
C LYS A 6 -10.29 -0.88 9.89
N THR A 7 -10.98 -1.94 9.45
CA THR A 7 -10.72 -2.53 8.14
C THR A 7 -10.98 -1.54 7.00
N MET A 8 -12.01 -0.71 7.09
CA MET A 8 -12.28 0.32 6.07
C MET A 8 -11.23 1.44 6.07
N ILE A 9 -10.63 1.77 7.22
CA ILE A 9 -9.50 2.70 7.28
C ILE A 9 -8.29 2.10 6.54
N LEU A 10 -7.96 0.82 6.79
CA LEU A 10 -6.88 0.12 6.10
C LEU A 10 -7.08 0.12 4.58
N ILE A 11 -8.28 -0.26 4.11
CA ILE A 11 -8.62 -0.25 2.68
C ILE A 11 -8.41 1.14 2.06
N ARG A 12 -8.86 2.20 2.73
CA ARG A 12 -8.70 3.58 2.24
C ARG A 12 -7.24 4.04 2.24
N LEU A 13 -6.41 3.54 3.17
CA LEU A 13 -4.96 3.81 3.16
C LEU A 13 -4.31 3.18 1.94
N TYR A 14 -4.60 1.89 1.64
CA TYR A 14 -4.11 1.25 0.41
C TYR A 14 -4.54 2.01 -0.84
N GLU A 15 -5.83 2.35 -0.97
CA GLU A 15 -6.35 3.11 -2.10
C GLU A 15 -5.63 4.45 -2.27
N GLY A 16 -5.33 5.14 -1.15
CA GLY A 16 -4.57 6.37 -1.13
C GLY A 16 -3.13 6.19 -1.63
N ALA A 17 -2.43 5.16 -1.14
CA ALA A 17 -1.05 4.86 -1.56
C ALA A 17 -0.97 4.49 -3.05
N ILE A 18 -1.85 3.60 -3.52
CA ILE A 18 -1.95 3.19 -4.92
C ILE A 18 -2.17 4.42 -5.80
N ARG A 19 -3.13 5.28 -5.44
CA ARG A 19 -3.41 6.51 -6.17
C ARG A 19 -2.19 7.41 -6.25
N PHE A 20 -1.45 7.62 -5.15
CA PHE A 20 -0.24 8.44 -5.21
C PHE A 20 0.81 7.85 -6.14
N LEU A 21 1.01 6.53 -6.13
CA LEU A 21 1.95 5.89 -7.04
C LEU A 21 1.54 6.06 -8.51
N CYS A 22 0.26 5.86 -8.84
CA CYS A 22 -0.26 6.10 -10.19
C CYS A 22 -0.09 7.56 -10.64
N GLU A 23 -0.48 8.53 -9.80
CA GLU A 23 -0.30 9.97 -10.09
C GLU A 23 1.18 10.34 -10.24
N GLY A 24 2.05 9.74 -9.44
CA GLY A 24 3.50 9.93 -9.54
C GLY A 24 4.02 9.42 -10.89
N VAL A 25 3.65 8.20 -11.26
CA VAL A 25 4.04 7.58 -12.53
C VAL A 25 3.61 8.45 -13.71
N GLU A 26 2.35 8.90 -13.73
CA GLU A 26 1.84 9.80 -14.77
C GLU A 26 2.64 11.12 -14.82
N ALA A 27 2.96 11.69 -13.66
CA ALA A 27 3.76 12.90 -13.58
C ALA A 27 5.18 12.72 -14.13
N LEU A 28 5.82 11.58 -13.83
CA LEU A 28 7.14 11.28 -14.36
C LEU A 28 7.13 11.14 -15.89
N GLU A 29 6.11 10.44 -16.43
CA GLU A 29 5.91 10.30 -17.88
C GLU A 29 5.62 11.64 -18.57
N ALA A 30 4.99 12.57 -17.87
CA ALA A 30 4.76 13.94 -18.32
C ALA A 30 5.99 14.85 -18.17
N GLY A 31 7.14 14.34 -17.70
CA GLY A 31 8.37 15.11 -17.52
C GLY A 31 8.39 15.97 -16.24
N ALA A 32 7.61 15.60 -15.22
CA ALA A 32 7.53 16.30 -13.93
C ALA A 32 8.12 15.45 -12.78
N PRO A 33 9.46 15.26 -12.71
CA PRO A 33 10.09 14.36 -11.75
C PRO A 33 9.99 14.85 -10.29
N ALA A 34 9.87 16.16 -10.06
CA ALA A 34 9.64 16.68 -8.72
C ALA A 34 8.27 16.25 -8.15
N VAL A 35 7.25 16.20 -9.00
CA VAL A 35 5.92 15.73 -8.63
C VAL A 35 5.93 14.21 -8.40
N PHE A 36 6.65 13.45 -9.23
CA PHE A 36 6.90 12.03 -8.99
C PHE A 36 7.50 11.77 -7.61
N ALA A 37 8.59 12.47 -7.26
CA ALA A 37 9.23 12.33 -5.96
C ALA A 37 8.30 12.72 -4.79
N GLU A 38 7.51 13.79 -4.93
CA GLU A 38 6.51 14.19 -3.93
C GLU A 38 5.49 13.06 -3.71
N LYS A 39 4.94 12.50 -4.79
CA LYS A 39 3.93 11.45 -4.73
C LYS A 39 4.47 10.15 -4.14
N LEU A 40 5.69 9.76 -4.51
CA LEU A 40 6.38 8.61 -3.91
C LEU A 40 6.59 8.81 -2.40
N GLY A 41 7.01 10.00 -1.97
CA GLY A 41 7.14 10.31 -0.55
C GLY A 41 5.82 10.16 0.21
N ARG A 42 4.69 10.55 -0.40
CA ARG A 42 3.36 10.37 0.20
C ARG A 42 2.95 8.90 0.28
N ALA A 43 3.24 8.11 -0.75
CA ALA A 43 3.02 6.66 -0.71
C ALA A 43 3.88 5.98 0.36
N GLN A 44 5.14 6.41 0.51
CA GLN A 44 6.05 5.92 1.54
C GLN A 44 5.51 6.17 2.96
N SER A 45 5.02 7.38 3.24
CA SER A 45 4.43 7.68 4.55
C SER A 45 3.22 6.78 4.86
N VAL A 46 2.42 6.41 3.86
CA VAL A 46 1.31 5.47 4.05
C VAL A 46 1.81 4.05 4.32
N LEU A 47 2.86 3.58 3.63
CA LEU A 47 3.48 2.29 3.91
C LEU A 47 4.02 2.23 5.34
N ASP A 48 4.69 3.29 5.79
CA ASP A 48 5.24 3.37 7.15
C ASP A 48 4.12 3.31 8.21
N GLU A 49 2.97 3.95 7.94
CA GLU A 49 1.78 3.85 8.79
C GLU A 49 1.17 2.44 8.78
N LEU A 50 1.07 1.79 7.62
CA LEU A 50 0.57 0.42 7.51
C LEU A 50 1.46 -0.57 8.25
N ASP A 51 2.78 -0.40 8.14
CA ASP A 51 3.76 -1.24 8.80
C ASP A 51 3.72 -1.09 10.33
N ALA A 52 3.56 0.15 10.82
CA ALA A 52 3.42 0.44 12.24
C ALA A 52 2.19 -0.22 12.91
N LEU A 53 1.19 -0.65 12.12
CA LEU A 53 0.01 -1.36 12.60
C LEU A 53 0.23 -2.87 12.73
N VAL A 54 1.33 -3.40 12.20
CA VAL A 54 1.68 -4.82 12.24
C VAL A 54 2.55 -5.11 13.46
N ASP A 55 2.25 -6.20 14.18
CA ASP A 55 3.17 -6.78 15.17
C ASP A 55 3.85 -8.01 14.54
N PRO A 56 5.11 -7.89 14.07
CA PRO A 56 5.81 -8.98 13.41
C PRO A 56 6.05 -10.19 14.32
N SER A 57 6.02 -10.02 15.64
CA SER A 57 6.19 -11.11 16.60
C SER A 57 4.90 -11.90 16.84
N GLY A 58 3.75 -11.37 16.40
CA GLY A 58 2.43 -11.95 16.67
C GLY A 58 2.10 -13.18 15.83
N SER A 59 2.64 -13.30 14.62
CA SER A 59 2.46 -14.47 13.75
C SER A 59 3.40 -14.46 12.54
N VAL A 60 3.54 -15.61 11.85
CA VAL A 60 4.29 -15.69 10.59
C VAL A 60 3.70 -14.76 9.53
N LEU A 61 2.38 -14.70 9.40
CA LEU A 61 1.72 -13.81 8.44
C LEU A 61 2.01 -12.33 8.72
N ALA A 62 2.09 -11.95 10.00
CA ALA A 62 2.44 -10.58 10.38
C ALA A 62 3.91 -10.26 10.05
N ALA A 63 4.82 -11.19 10.28
CA ALA A 63 6.23 -11.04 9.88
C ALA A 63 6.37 -10.91 8.35
N ASP A 64 5.70 -11.77 7.59
CA ASP A 64 5.73 -11.73 6.12
C ASP A 64 5.18 -10.39 5.58
N LEU A 65 4.13 -9.86 6.21
CA LEU A 65 3.54 -8.58 5.81
C LEU A 65 4.47 -7.40 6.12
N HIS A 66 5.14 -7.41 7.28
CA HIS A 66 6.18 -6.44 7.64
C HIS A 66 7.33 -6.44 6.63
N ASP A 67 7.84 -7.62 6.29
CA ASP A 67 8.93 -7.77 5.33
C ASP A 67 8.53 -7.27 3.93
N LEU A 68 7.27 -7.51 3.54
CA LEU A 68 6.74 -7.04 2.27
C LEU A 68 6.63 -5.51 2.23
N TYR A 69 6.15 -4.84 3.28
CA TYR A 69 6.14 -3.38 3.35
C TYR A 69 7.54 -2.79 3.37
N ALA A 70 8.46 -3.39 4.12
CA ALA A 70 9.85 -2.96 4.15
C ALA A 70 10.53 -3.12 2.77
N PHE A 71 10.18 -4.16 2.01
CA PHE A 71 10.61 -4.31 0.62
C PHE A 71 10.06 -3.19 -0.26
N MET A 72 8.74 -2.95 -0.25
CA MET A 72 8.11 -1.89 -1.04
C MET A 72 8.71 -0.52 -0.72
N ALA A 73 8.94 -0.23 0.56
CA ALA A 73 9.55 1.00 1.04
C ALA A 73 10.93 1.25 0.41
N ARG A 74 11.82 0.25 0.51
CA ARG A 74 13.16 0.32 -0.11
C ARG A 74 13.07 0.48 -1.63
N HIS A 75 12.12 -0.21 -2.25
CA HIS A 75 11.94 -0.18 -3.69
C HIS A 75 11.44 1.18 -4.19
N LEU A 76 10.50 1.83 -3.47
CA LEU A 76 10.05 3.19 -3.79
C LEU A 76 11.14 4.23 -3.57
N HIS A 77 11.97 4.08 -2.53
CA HIS A 77 13.11 4.96 -2.32
C HIS A 77 14.07 4.91 -3.53
N GLN A 78 14.44 3.70 -3.96
CA GLN A 78 15.28 3.50 -5.14
C GLN A 78 14.61 4.03 -6.42
N ALA A 79 13.30 3.81 -6.58
CA ALA A 79 12.54 4.32 -7.71
C ALA A 79 12.58 5.85 -7.79
N GLY A 80 12.50 6.54 -6.66
CA GLY A 80 12.64 7.98 -6.56
C GLY A 80 14.02 8.47 -7.02
N GLU A 81 15.09 7.82 -6.57
CA GLU A 81 16.47 8.17 -6.95
C GLU A 81 16.74 7.92 -8.45
N GLN A 82 16.21 6.83 -8.99
CA GLN A 82 16.46 6.39 -10.37
C GLN A 82 15.44 6.93 -11.37
N GLN A 83 14.41 7.64 -10.89
CA GLN A 83 13.26 8.05 -11.69
C GLN A 83 12.66 6.85 -12.44
N ASP A 84 12.46 5.75 -11.72
CA ASP A 84 11.97 4.49 -12.29
C ASP A 84 10.46 4.35 -12.09
N ALA A 85 9.72 4.70 -13.15
CA ALA A 85 8.26 4.54 -13.18
C ALA A 85 7.82 3.07 -13.13
N ALA A 86 8.63 2.12 -13.61
CA ALA A 86 8.28 0.71 -13.59
C ALA A 86 8.30 0.16 -12.17
N ALA A 87 9.33 0.51 -11.39
CA ALA A 87 9.43 0.17 -9.97
C ALA A 87 8.24 0.71 -9.15
N ALA A 88 7.82 1.96 -9.41
CA ALA A 88 6.64 2.52 -8.76
C ALA A 88 5.34 1.80 -9.12
N ARG A 89 5.20 1.34 -10.38
CA ARG A 89 4.04 0.51 -10.80
C ARG A 89 4.04 -0.86 -10.17
N GLU A 90 5.19 -1.50 -10.02
CA GLU A 90 5.30 -2.81 -9.37
C GLU A 90 4.77 -2.74 -7.93
N VAL A 91 5.20 -1.73 -7.17
CA VAL A 91 4.70 -1.51 -5.80
C VAL A 91 3.20 -1.21 -5.78
N ALA A 92 2.69 -0.43 -6.73
CA ALA A 92 1.25 -0.20 -6.85
C ALA A 92 0.47 -1.51 -7.06
N GLY A 93 0.98 -2.40 -7.92
CA GLY A 93 0.38 -3.72 -8.14
C GLY A 93 0.37 -4.60 -6.89
N LEU A 94 1.48 -4.63 -6.14
CA LEU A 94 1.53 -5.37 -4.88
C LEU A 94 0.52 -4.84 -3.85
N LEU A 95 0.37 -3.51 -3.75
CA LEU A 95 -0.64 -2.89 -2.88
C LEU A 95 -2.07 -3.19 -3.33
N GLU A 96 -2.33 -3.25 -4.64
CA GLU A 96 -3.62 -3.64 -5.20
C GLU A 96 -3.99 -5.08 -4.83
N GLU A 97 -3.04 -6.01 -4.94
CA GLU A 97 -3.26 -7.42 -4.55
C GLU A 97 -3.57 -7.57 -3.06
N LEU A 98 -2.81 -6.89 -2.19
CA LEU A 98 -3.07 -6.87 -0.75
C LEU A 98 -4.45 -6.28 -0.44
N ASN A 99 -4.77 -5.12 -1.02
CA ASN A 99 -6.04 -4.45 -0.81
C ASN A 99 -7.22 -5.33 -1.24
N HIS A 100 -7.09 -6.03 -2.38
CA HIS A 100 -8.09 -6.99 -2.83
C HIS A 100 -8.30 -8.12 -1.81
N GLY A 101 -7.21 -8.68 -1.27
CA GLY A 101 -7.28 -9.69 -0.20
C GLY A 101 -8.03 -9.19 1.05
N PHE A 102 -7.70 -7.99 1.54
CA PHE A 102 -8.39 -7.41 2.69
C PHE A 102 -9.86 -7.11 2.42
N ARG A 103 -10.21 -6.63 1.22
CA ARG A 103 -11.61 -6.42 0.81
C ARG A 103 -12.39 -7.71 0.73
N PHE A 104 -11.78 -8.78 0.23
CA PHE A 104 -12.40 -10.11 0.18
C PHE A 104 -12.78 -10.61 1.57
N VAL A 105 -11.84 -10.50 2.53
CA VAL A 105 -12.10 -10.88 3.93
C VAL A 105 -13.18 -9.98 4.56
N ALA A 106 -13.16 -8.68 4.29
CA ALA A 106 -14.17 -7.75 4.80
C ALA A 106 -15.57 -8.04 4.25
N GLY A 107 -15.68 -8.38 2.97
CA GLY A 107 -16.93 -8.76 2.31
C GLY A 107 -17.46 -10.12 2.79
N GLY A 108 -16.57 -11.09 2.99
CA GLY A 108 -16.92 -12.42 3.50
C GLY A 108 -17.43 -12.41 4.96
N GLN A 109 -17.04 -11.43 5.76
CA GLN A 109 -17.57 -11.24 7.12
C GLN A 109 -19.01 -10.71 7.14
N ALA A 110 -19.50 -10.09 6.05
CA ALA A 110 -20.88 -9.60 5.97
C ALA A 110 -21.90 -10.71 5.70
N ASP A 111 -21.50 -11.79 5.01
CA ASP A 111 -22.40 -12.91 4.66
C ASP A 111 -22.52 -13.99 5.75
N SER A 112 -21.54 -14.10 6.65
CA SER A 112 -21.54 -15.15 7.70
C SER A 112 -22.50 -14.85 8.89
N GLY A 113 -23.21 -13.73 8.85
CA GLY A 113 -24.24 -13.35 9.84
C GLY A 113 -25.69 -13.67 9.43
N ALA A 114 -25.90 -14.30 8.27
CA ALA A 114 -27.22 -14.60 7.72
C ALA A 114 -27.42 -16.12 7.51
N THR A 115 -27.35 -16.91 8.58
CA THR A 115 -27.92 -18.27 8.66
C THR A 115 -28.19 -18.63 10.11
#